data_AF-A0A7K2AVC3-F1
#
_entry.id   AF-A0A7K2AVC3-F1
#
_cell.length_a   1.000
_cell.length_b   1.000
_cell.length_c   1.000
_cell.angle_alpha   90.00
_cell.angle_beta   90.00
_cell.angle_gamma   90.00
#
_symmetry.space_group_name_H-M   'P 1'
#
loop_
_entity.id
_entity.type
_entity.pdbx_description
1 polymer ?
#
loop_
_entity_poly.entity_id
_entity_poly.type
_entity_poly.pdbx_seq_one_letter_code
_entity_poly.pdbx_strand_id
1 'polypeptide(L)'
;MTATMGDPAAGAGPVEPWDGEREPAQKPEEPSLSAGEWLGRNLFSSPVNSVLTVVFSLLVLLAVRGLLNFTFSEERTWRAVKTNMRFLFTHAYPQDQYARIWVCVGAIAVLSGLSVGLLARAGRGISMKKLSMNLMATGGVIALGIVLREPSAIVDDEGVALHRSASEAGGDSFAGWLDANAFTVLAVLVLANVALALWFHLQGTYLRGGPEPRTAHGVLVLVSVGVLIVQQYATGEVVRESFADAMSDRAWWWLAAAVLAGGGAALWLGLGDARRRNTFVPAMYVFFVGAGLMVLSAWVYPWGHYGFLEGEFINEPGRTVAMTTKLPWTVMLVLLVATYELGRVLRAAGAGPKLRVPLNLLWVLTPFVLYWAVLRDPDLDWDHVLSTDLPMAVFFAAFGGLVVWFLAHPRIGEAGRVMAAVLVAVAALNWVAAYFGWYPMLQKARISFLLLAVVALLAHNFAGDRSQRLKLVAAWVATMAVFHWLVTLVNSPSTVDTPTDALIGGFGITLIVAVFTLLLAFPMGVLLAL
;
A
#
# COMPACT_ATOMS: atom_id res chain seq x y z
N MET A 1 61.17 20.69 62.97
CA MET A 1 59.74 21.03 62.83
C MET A 1 59.25 20.41 61.55
N THR A 2 58.66 19.23 61.68
CA THR A 2 58.13 18.37 60.61
C THR A 2 56.69 18.77 60.31
N ALA A 3 56.43 19.32 59.13
CA ALA A 3 55.09 19.50 58.59
C ALA A 3 54.90 18.51 57.44
N THR A 4 53.97 17.59 57.62
CA THR A 4 53.58 16.53 56.70
C THR A 4 52.88 17.11 55.47
N MET A 5 53.31 16.70 54.27
CA MET A 5 52.55 16.93 53.02
C MET A 5 51.21 16.21 53.14
N GLY A 6 50.11 16.96 53.09
CA GLY A 6 48.77 16.40 52.96
C GLY A 6 48.61 15.72 51.60
N ASP A 7 48.08 14.51 51.63
CA ASP A 7 47.70 13.71 50.47
C ASP A 7 46.63 14.47 49.64
N PRO A 8 46.88 14.79 48.35
CA PRO A 8 45.89 15.45 47.49
C PRO A 8 44.70 14.55 47.12
N ALA A 9 44.65 13.30 47.57
CA ALA A 9 43.55 12.37 47.29
C ALA A 9 42.33 12.48 48.23
N ALA A 10 42.28 13.44 49.16
CA ALA A 10 41.22 13.52 50.18
C ALA A 10 39.97 14.36 49.78
N GLY A 11 39.74 14.61 48.49
CA GLY A 11 38.65 15.49 48.02
C GLY A 11 37.73 14.95 46.93
N ALA A 12 37.92 13.71 46.46
CA ALA A 12 37.08 13.15 45.40
C ALA A 12 36.01 12.22 46.01
N GLY A 13 34.84 12.76 46.32
CA GLY A 13 33.63 11.94 46.40
C GLY A 13 33.40 11.22 45.06
N PRO A 14 32.68 10.08 45.05
CA PRO A 14 32.43 9.35 43.80
C PRO A 14 31.83 10.30 42.76
N VAL A 15 32.50 10.42 41.62
CA VAL A 15 32.05 11.23 40.49
C VAL A 15 30.72 10.63 40.03
N GLU A 16 29.62 11.36 40.21
CA GLU A 16 28.35 10.97 39.61
C GLU A 16 28.52 10.94 38.07
N PRO A 17 28.19 9.82 37.40
CA PRO A 17 28.24 9.75 35.96
C PRO A 17 27.33 10.84 35.37
N TRP A 18 27.87 11.65 34.46
CA TRP A 18 27.11 12.64 33.69
C TRP A 18 25.91 11.94 33.02
N ASP A 19 24.75 12.60 32.95
CA ASP A 19 23.48 12.02 32.48
C ASP A 19 23.54 11.34 31.09
N GLY A 20 24.59 11.58 30.31
CA GLY A 20 24.87 10.93 29.03
C GLY A 20 25.46 9.51 29.10
N GLU A 21 25.94 9.04 30.27
CA GLU A 21 26.42 7.66 30.49
C GLU A 21 25.35 6.73 31.05
N ARG A 22 24.18 7.24 31.43
CA ARG A 22 23.04 6.36 31.77
C ARG A 22 22.61 5.68 30.47
N GLU A 23 22.65 4.35 30.46
CA GLU A 23 21.96 3.56 29.42
C GLU A 23 20.59 4.20 29.17
N PRO A 24 20.17 4.38 27.89
CA PRO A 24 18.91 5.05 27.58
C PRO A 24 17.82 4.39 28.41
N ALA A 25 17.23 5.18 29.33
CA ALA A 25 16.26 4.67 30.29
C ALA A 25 15.24 3.83 29.54
N GLN A 26 15.24 2.52 29.82
CA GLN A 26 14.19 1.65 29.30
C GLN A 26 12.87 2.28 29.73
N LYS A 27 12.01 2.60 28.76
CA LYS A 27 10.66 3.12 29.01
C LYS A 27 10.08 2.24 30.13
N PRO A 28 9.64 2.80 31.28
CA PRO A 28 9.15 2.01 32.40
C PRO A 28 8.18 0.96 31.86
N GLU A 29 8.44 -0.32 32.13
CA GLU A 29 7.56 -1.39 31.69
C GLU A 29 6.22 -1.17 32.40
N GLU A 30 5.26 -0.55 31.73
CA GLU A 30 3.88 -0.51 32.20
C GLU A 30 3.45 -1.97 32.39
N PRO A 31 3.08 -2.39 33.62
CA PRO A 31 2.70 -3.77 33.87
C PRO A 31 1.56 -4.13 32.91
N SER A 32 1.74 -5.21 32.14
CA SER A 32 0.71 -5.63 31.20
C SER A 32 -0.54 -5.99 31.99
N LEU A 33 -1.56 -5.12 31.90
CA LEU A 33 -2.85 -5.30 32.56
C LEU A 33 -3.41 -6.69 32.22
N SER A 34 -4.10 -7.30 33.18
CA SER A 34 -4.91 -8.48 32.87
C SER A 34 -5.97 -8.12 31.84
N ALA A 35 -6.46 -9.10 31.07
CA ALA A 35 -7.47 -8.84 30.04
C ALA A 35 -8.71 -8.12 30.59
N GLY A 36 -9.16 -8.48 31.80
CA GLY A 36 -10.29 -7.83 32.46
C GLY A 36 -10.03 -6.38 32.87
N GLU A 37 -8.86 -6.09 33.45
CA GLU A 37 -8.47 -4.71 33.79
C GLU A 37 -8.30 -3.84 32.55
N TRP A 38 -7.77 -4.41 31.47
CA TRP A 38 -7.67 -3.73 30.20
C TRP A 38 -9.06 -3.40 29.63
N LEU A 39 -9.99 -4.35 29.62
CA LEU A 39 -11.36 -4.14 29.17
C LEU A 39 -12.08 -3.06 30.02
N GLY A 40 -11.94 -3.15 31.34
CA GLY A 40 -12.49 -2.17 32.27
C GLY A 40 -11.97 -0.76 32.01
N ARG A 41 -10.67 -0.60 31.75
CA ARG A 41 -10.06 0.72 31.50
C ARG A 41 -10.32 1.27 30.09
N ASN A 42 -10.45 0.42 29.07
CA ASN A 42 -10.53 0.88 27.68
C ASN A 42 -11.95 0.91 27.12
N LEU A 43 -12.78 -0.10 27.45
CA LEU A 43 -14.12 -0.23 26.88
C LEU A 43 -15.23 0.13 27.88
N PHE A 44 -15.05 -0.23 29.15
CA PHE A 44 -16.07 -0.09 30.19
C PHE A 44 -15.70 0.94 31.27
N SER A 45 -14.93 1.98 30.89
CA SER A 45 -14.37 2.94 31.84
C SER A 45 -15.37 3.89 32.49
N SER A 46 -16.57 4.01 31.90
CA SER A 46 -17.69 4.78 32.45
C SER A 46 -19.01 4.12 32.03
N PRO A 47 -20.14 4.40 32.71
CA PRO A 47 -21.45 3.86 32.31
C PRO A 47 -21.82 4.20 30.86
N VAL A 48 -21.50 5.42 30.40
CA VAL A 48 -21.73 5.84 29.02
C VAL A 48 -20.86 5.04 28.05
N ASN A 49 -19.57 4.87 28.36
CA ASN A 49 -18.66 4.06 27.54
C ASN A 49 -19.08 2.59 27.52
N SER A 50 -19.62 2.07 28.62
CA SER A 50 -20.18 0.72 28.68
C SER A 50 -21.39 0.57 27.77
N VAL A 51 -22.34 1.52 27.79
CA VAL A 51 -23.50 1.52 26.88
C VAL A 51 -23.05 1.64 25.43
N LEU A 52 -22.16 2.58 25.10
CA LEU A 52 -21.63 2.75 23.75
C LEU A 52 -20.90 1.48 23.28
N THR A 53 -20.05 0.89 24.11
CA THR A 53 -19.36 -0.37 23.80
C THR A 53 -20.35 -1.47 23.49
N VAL A 54 -21.40 -1.66 24.30
CA VAL A 54 -22.42 -2.69 24.06
C VAL A 54 -23.18 -2.43 22.76
N VAL A 55 -23.66 -1.21 22.55
CA VAL A 55 -24.43 -0.83 21.35
C VAL A 55 -23.60 -0.97 20.09
N PHE A 56 -22.38 -0.42 20.05
CA PHE A 56 -21.50 -0.53 18.89
C PHE A 56 -21.01 -1.96 18.66
N SER A 57 -20.75 -2.73 19.71
CA SER A 57 -20.42 -4.15 19.55
C SER A 57 -21.58 -4.93 18.93
N LEU A 58 -22.82 -4.66 19.36
CA LEU A 58 -24.02 -5.26 18.77
C LEU A 58 -24.19 -4.84 17.30
N LEU A 59 -24.04 -3.55 16.99
CA LEU A 59 -24.11 -3.05 15.62
C LEU A 59 -23.05 -3.70 14.73
N VAL A 60 -21.81 -3.81 15.20
CA VAL A 60 -20.72 -4.49 14.49
C VAL A 60 -21.05 -5.97 14.30
N LEU A 61 -21.56 -6.66 15.33
CA LEU A 61 -21.95 -8.07 15.23
C LEU A 61 -23.07 -8.28 14.19
N LEU A 62 -24.09 -7.41 14.18
CA LEU A 62 -25.17 -7.46 13.20
C LEU A 62 -24.68 -7.14 11.79
N ALA A 63 -23.81 -6.15 11.64
CA ALA A 63 -23.21 -5.79 10.35
C ALA A 63 -22.31 -6.92 9.81
N VAL A 64 -21.46 -7.50 10.66
CA VAL A 64 -20.60 -8.64 10.30
C VAL A 64 -21.46 -9.85 9.94
N ARG A 65 -22.47 -10.20 10.74
CA ARG A 65 -23.41 -11.29 10.42
C ARG A 65 -24.13 -11.04 9.09
N GLY A 66 -24.66 -9.84 8.88
CA GLY A 66 -25.31 -9.47 7.62
C GLY A 66 -24.36 -9.57 6.42
N LEU A 67 -23.12 -9.11 6.58
CA LEU A 67 -22.09 -9.20 5.54
C LEU A 67 -21.69 -10.65 5.25
N LEU A 68 -21.53 -11.48 6.28
CA LEU A 68 -21.22 -12.90 6.13
C LEU A 68 -22.36 -13.61 5.39
N ASN A 69 -23.61 -13.41 5.81
CA ASN A 69 -24.76 -14.02 5.15
C ASN A 69 -24.93 -13.53 3.72
N PHE A 70 -24.65 -12.25 3.45
CA PHE A 70 -24.63 -11.71 2.10
C PHE A 70 -23.51 -12.32 1.26
N THR A 71 -22.31 -12.49 1.81
CA THR A 71 -21.12 -12.91 1.04
C THR A 71 -21.15 -14.40 0.74
N PHE A 72 -21.56 -15.19 1.74
CA PHE A 72 -21.59 -16.65 1.73
C PHE A 72 -23.02 -17.22 1.57
N SER A 73 -23.95 -16.43 1.03
CA SER A 73 -25.30 -16.93 0.69
C SER A 73 -25.20 -17.94 -0.43
N GLU A 74 -25.93 -19.04 -0.29
CA GLU A 74 -25.99 -20.11 -1.30
C GLU A 74 -26.65 -19.66 -2.61
N GLU A 75 -27.54 -18.66 -2.56
CA GLU A 75 -28.18 -18.07 -3.75
C GLU A 75 -27.19 -17.32 -4.65
N ARG A 76 -25.99 -17.00 -4.13
CA ARG A 76 -25.06 -16.11 -4.83
C ARG A 76 -23.97 -16.87 -5.56
N THR A 77 -24.21 -17.01 -6.85
CA THR A 77 -23.18 -17.41 -7.79
C THR A 77 -22.31 -16.20 -8.12
N TRP A 78 -21.16 -16.05 -7.46
CA TRP A 78 -20.15 -15.04 -7.85
C TRP A 78 -19.44 -15.39 -9.17
N ARG A 79 -20.11 -16.18 -10.01
CA ARG A 79 -19.69 -16.56 -11.35
C ARG A 79 -19.37 -15.32 -12.18
N ALA A 80 -20.14 -14.24 -12.07
CA ALA A 80 -19.85 -12.97 -12.72
C ALA A 80 -18.49 -12.39 -12.31
N VAL A 81 -18.13 -12.45 -11.02
CA VAL A 81 -16.81 -12.00 -10.56
C VAL A 81 -15.72 -12.93 -11.06
N LYS A 82 -15.91 -14.26 -11.00
CA LYS A 82 -14.95 -15.26 -11.51
C LYS A 82 -14.71 -15.13 -13.03
N THR A 83 -15.77 -15.02 -13.81
CA THR A 83 -15.73 -14.84 -15.28
C THR A 83 -15.17 -13.50 -15.69
N ASN A 84 -15.45 -12.43 -14.93
CA ASN A 84 -15.01 -11.08 -15.24
C ASN A 84 -13.83 -10.60 -14.39
N MET A 85 -13.12 -11.48 -13.66
CA MET A 85 -11.96 -11.07 -12.85
C MET A 85 -10.98 -10.25 -13.67
N ARG A 86 -10.74 -10.69 -14.92
CA ARG A 86 -9.95 -9.94 -15.89
C ARG A 86 -10.47 -8.51 -16.09
N PHE A 87 -11.74 -8.34 -16.45
CA PHE A 87 -12.34 -7.00 -16.60
C PHE A 87 -12.37 -6.20 -15.30
N LEU A 88 -12.44 -6.83 -14.13
CA LEU A 88 -12.37 -6.12 -12.85
C LEU A 88 -10.96 -5.59 -12.58
N PHE A 89 -9.92 -6.35 -12.93
CA PHE A 89 -8.53 -5.98 -12.66
C PHE A 89 -7.90 -5.08 -13.72
N THR A 90 -8.18 -5.32 -15.01
CA THR A 90 -7.55 -4.62 -16.13
C THR A 90 -8.55 -3.84 -17.00
N HIS A 91 -9.85 -3.90 -16.66
CA HIS A 91 -10.92 -3.28 -17.44
C HIS A 91 -10.87 -3.69 -18.91
N ALA A 92 -11.06 -2.73 -19.82
CA ALA A 92 -11.07 -2.94 -21.25
C ALA A 92 -9.67 -2.90 -21.89
N TYR A 93 -8.57 -3.08 -21.12
CA TYR A 93 -7.22 -3.04 -21.69
C TYR A 93 -7.00 -4.21 -22.68
N PRO A 94 -6.40 -3.97 -23.86
CA PRO A 94 -6.18 -5.02 -24.87
C PRO A 94 -5.25 -6.12 -24.37
N GLN A 95 -5.60 -7.38 -24.62
CA GLN A 95 -4.88 -8.55 -24.11
C GLN A 95 -3.46 -8.68 -24.67
N ASP A 96 -3.29 -8.34 -25.94
CA ASP A 96 -2.00 -8.28 -26.64
C ASP A 96 -1.03 -7.28 -26.00
N GLN A 97 -1.56 -6.24 -25.34
CA GLN A 97 -0.77 -5.20 -24.67
C GLN A 97 -0.47 -5.49 -23.19
N TYR A 98 -0.86 -6.64 -22.64
CA TYR A 98 -0.72 -6.95 -21.20
C TYR A 98 0.72 -6.95 -20.69
N ALA A 99 1.70 -7.11 -21.58
CA ALA A 99 3.11 -6.94 -21.23
C ALA A 99 3.37 -5.59 -20.55
N ARG A 100 2.68 -4.51 -20.95
CA ARG A 100 2.81 -3.17 -20.38
C ARG A 100 2.36 -3.12 -18.92
N ILE A 101 1.28 -3.82 -18.58
CA ILE A 101 0.79 -3.94 -17.20
C ILE A 101 1.84 -4.65 -16.35
N TRP A 102 2.39 -5.76 -16.84
CA TRP A 102 3.43 -6.50 -16.11
C TRP A 102 4.73 -5.72 -15.95
N VAL A 103 5.12 -4.91 -16.95
CA VAL A 103 6.25 -3.96 -16.82
C VAL A 103 5.99 -2.96 -15.70
N CYS A 104 4.78 -2.42 -15.60
CA CYS A 104 4.42 -1.48 -14.53
C CYS A 104 4.48 -2.13 -13.15
N VAL A 105 3.89 -3.32 -13.00
CA VAL A 105 3.96 -4.09 -11.74
C VAL A 105 5.42 -4.43 -11.40
N GLY A 106 6.22 -4.77 -12.40
CA GLY A 106 7.65 -5.06 -12.24
C GLY A 106 8.45 -3.86 -11.77
N ALA A 107 8.23 -2.68 -12.35
CA ALA A 107 8.87 -1.45 -11.90
C ALA A 107 8.52 -1.14 -10.43
N ILE A 108 7.25 -1.31 -10.04
CA ILE A 108 6.80 -1.14 -8.65
C ILE A 108 7.46 -2.18 -7.73
N ALA A 109 7.53 -3.45 -8.15
CA ALA A 109 8.18 -4.51 -7.38
C ALA A 109 9.68 -4.24 -7.16
N VAL A 110 10.39 -3.80 -8.21
CA VAL A 110 11.81 -3.42 -8.16
C VAL A 110 12.02 -2.25 -7.19
N LEU A 111 11.23 -1.17 -7.33
CA LEU A 111 11.35 -0.01 -6.46
C LEU A 111 10.99 -0.36 -5.01
N SER A 112 9.98 -1.19 -4.79
CA SER A 112 9.58 -1.64 -3.45
C SER A 112 10.68 -2.47 -2.79
N GLY A 113 11.21 -3.47 -3.49
CA GLY A 113 12.30 -4.31 -2.99
C GLY A 113 13.53 -3.48 -2.65
N LEU A 114 14.01 -2.67 -3.61
CA LEU A 114 15.16 -1.80 -3.42
C LEU A 114 14.95 -0.81 -2.26
N SER A 115 13.77 -0.20 -2.15
CA SER A 115 13.45 0.76 -1.08
C SER A 115 13.48 0.12 0.28
N VAL A 116 12.86 -1.05 0.43
CA VAL A 116 12.84 -1.71 1.73
C VAL A 116 14.23 -2.23 2.08
N GLY A 117 14.96 -2.84 1.14
CA GLY A 117 16.32 -3.31 1.39
C GLY A 117 17.29 -2.18 1.78
N LEU A 118 17.17 -1.03 1.11
CA LEU A 118 18.04 0.13 1.31
C LEU A 118 17.67 0.96 2.55
N LEU A 119 16.36 1.18 2.79
CA LEU A 119 15.87 2.18 3.74
C LEU A 119 15.26 1.60 5.01
N ALA A 120 14.81 0.34 5.03
CA ALA A 120 14.21 -0.21 6.25
C ALA A 120 15.26 -0.26 7.35
N ARG A 121 15.01 0.42 8.47
CA ARG A 121 15.82 0.23 9.68
C ARG A 121 15.73 -1.25 10.05
N ALA A 122 16.85 -1.85 10.45
CA ALA A 122 16.88 -3.21 10.97
C ALA A 122 16.15 -3.20 12.32
N GLY A 123 14.82 -3.16 12.29
CA GLY A 123 13.98 -3.44 13.44
C GLY A 123 14.20 -4.90 13.82
N ARG A 124 14.01 -5.23 15.09
CA ARG A 124 14.23 -6.61 15.57
C ARG A 124 13.37 -7.63 14.82
N GLY A 125 12.27 -7.23 14.18
CA GLY A 125 11.35 -8.08 13.42
C GLY A 125 9.99 -8.17 14.11
N ILE A 126 9.20 -9.18 13.77
CA ILE A 126 7.97 -9.50 14.52
C ILE A 126 8.37 -10.39 15.69
N SER A 127 8.01 -10.00 16.93
CA SER A 127 8.27 -10.84 18.10
C SER A 127 7.41 -12.11 18.06
N MET A 128 7.95 -13.21 18.59
CA MET A 128 7.20 -14.47 18.67
C MET A 128 5.90 -14.32 19.47
N LYS A 129 5.87 -13.42 20.46
CA LYS A 129 4.64 -13.03 21.19
C LYS A 129 3.58 -12.48 20.25
N LYS A 130 3.93 -11.50 19.40
CA LYS A 130 2.99 -10.87 18.48
C LYS A 130 2.53 -11.83 17.40
N LEU A 131 3.44 -12.65 16.86
CA LEU A 131 3.11 -13.69 15.88
C LEU A 131 2.10 -14.70 16.47
N SER A 132 2.39 -15.22 17.66
CA SER A 132 1.50 -16.14 18.38
C SER A 132 0.12 -15.53 18.64
N MET A 133 0.06 -14.29 19.15
CA MET A 133 -1.21 -13.58 19.37
C MET A 133 -2.00 -13.39 18.08
N ASN A 134 -1.33 -13.02 16.98
CA ASN A 134 -1.99 -12.84 15.69
C ASN A 134 -2.57 -14.15 15.14
N LEU A 135 -1.85 -15.27 15.27
CA LEU A 135 -2.34 -16.59 14.85
C LEU A 135 -3.58 -17.00 15.65
N MET A 136 -3.53 -16.84 16.99
CA MET A 136 -4.67 -17.13 17.86
C MET A 136 -5.86 -16.21 17.56
N ALA A 137 -5.62 -14.90 17.39
CA ALA A 137 -6.67 -13.94 17.06
C ALA A 137 -7.32 -14.25 15.70
N THR A 138 -6.52 -14.60 14.69
CA THR A 138 -7.03 -14.97 13.36
C THR A 138 -7.87 -16.25 13.43
N GLY A 139 -7.39 -17.29 14.12
CA GLY A 139 -8.17 -18.51 14.35
C GLY A 139 -9.49 -18.24 15.09
N GLY A 140 -9.46 -17.38 16.10
CA GLY A 140 -10.66 -16.97 16.85
C GLY A 140 -11.66 -16.18 16.00
N VAL A 141 -11.19 -15.27 15.14
CA VAL A 141 -12.06 -14.53 14.21
C VAL A 141 -12.71 -15.46 13.19
N ILE A 142 -11.98 -16.45 12.66
CA ILE A 142 -12.54 -17.45 11.75
C ILE A 142 -13.61 -18.28 12.48
N ALA A 143 -13.31 -18.80 13.67
CA ALA A 143 -14.27 -19.55 14.47
C ALA A 143 -15.55 -18.73 14.78
N LEU A 144 -15.39 -17.46 15.13
CA LEU A 144 -16.52 -16.55 15.33
C LEU A 144 -17.31 -16.33 14.04
N GLY A 145 -16.64 -16.16 12.91
CA GLY A 145 -17.28 -16.03 11.59
C GLY A 145 -18.10 -17.26 11.20
N ILE A 146 -17.59 -18.47 11.50
CA ILE A 146 -18.31 -19.72 11.28
C ILE A 146 -19.62 -19.75 12.07
N VAL A 147 -19.59 -19.31 13.32
CA VAL A 147 -20.77 -19.28 14.21
C VAL A 147 -21.76 -18.17 13.82
N LEU A 148 -21.25 -17.02 13.37
CA LEU A 148 -22.09 -15.88 12.99
C LEU A 148 -22.80 -16.07 11.64
N ARG A 149 -22.26 -16.89 10.73
CA ARG A 149 -22.92 -17.23 9.47
C ARG A 149 -24.16 -18.08 9.73
N GLU A 150 -25.30 -17.70 9.14
CA GLU A 150 -26.56 -18.42 9.31
C GLU A 150 -26.48 -19.85 8.78
N PRO A 151 -27.07 -20.85 9.47
CA PRO A 151 -27.28 -22.19 8.94
C PRO A 151 -28.21 -22.11 7.72
N SER A 152 -27.69 -22.41 6.53
CA SER A 152 -28.47 -22.33 5.29
C SER A 152 -27.88 -23.25 4.23
N ALA A 153 -28.72 -24.04 3.59
CA ALA A 153 -28.37 -24.91 2.47
C ALA A 153 -29.36 -24.72 1.31
N ILE A 154 -28.94 -25.08 0.10
CA ILE A 154 -29.87 -25.28 -1.02
C ILE A 154 -30.42 -26.69 -0.89
N VAL A 155 -31.73 -26.85 -0.99
CA VAL A 155 -32.41 -28.14 -1.05
C VAL A 155 -32.77 -28.50 -2.49
N ASP A 156 -32.84 -29.80 -2.79
CA ASP A 156 -33.42 -30.31 -4.03
C ASP A 156 -34.96 -30.30 -4.00
N ASP A 157 -35.58 -30.76 -5.09
CA ASP A 157 -37.03 -30.84 -5.24
C ASP A 157 -37.69 -31.79 -4.21
N GLU A 158 -36.90 -32.65 -3.53
CA GLU A 158 -37.35 -33.56 -2.47
C GLU A 158 -37.16 -32.97 -1.06
N GLY A 159 -36.62 -31.74 -0.95
CA GLY A 159 -36.37 -31.07 0.32
C GLY A 159 -35.11 -31.55 1.05
N VAL A 160 -34.25 -32.32 0.39
CA VAL A 160 -32.98 -32.82 0.94
C VAL A 160 -31.90 -31.78 0.69
N ALA A 161 -31.11 -31.47 1.73
CA ALA A 161 -30.00 -30.54 1.61
C ALA A 161 -28.98 -31.07 0.59
N LEU A 162 -28.74 -30.30 -0.47
CA LEU A 162 -27.71 -30.60 -1.45
C LEU A 162 -26.34 -30.27 -0.85
N HIS A 163 -25.79 -31.21 -0.09
CA HIS A 163 -24.38 -31.20 0.29
C HIS A 163 -23.55 -31.47 -0.97
N ARG A 164 -23.35 -30.45 -1.82
CA ARG A 164 -22.56 -30.60 -3.04
C ARG A 164 -21.19 -31.12 -2.65
N SER A 165 -20.82 -32.27 -3.21
CA SER A 165 -19.46 -32.80 -3.04
C SER A 165 -18.45 -31.72 -3.44
N ALA A 166 -17.31 -31.62 -2.75
CA ALA A 166 -16.29 -30.59 -3.05
C ALA A 166 -15.84 -30.61 -4.53
N SER A 167 -16.01 -31.74 -5.23
CA SER A 167 -15.82 -31.92 -6.67
C SER A 167 -16.90 -31.27 -7.55
N GLU A 168 -18.15 -31.19 -7.10
CA GLU A 168 -19.28 -30.58 -7.83
C GLU A 168 -19.50 -29.11 -7.43
N ALA A 169 -19.12 -28.72 -6.21
CA ALA A 169 -19.18 -27.35 -5.71
C ALA A 169 -18.20 -26.39 -6.40
N GLY A 170 -17.19 -26.92 -7.12
CA GLY A 170 -16.14 -26.15 -7.79
C GLY A 170 -16.60 -25.26 -8.94
N GLY A 171 -17.82 -25.43 -9.48
CA GLY A 171 -18.28 -24.72 -10.67
C GLY A 171 -18.82 -23.32 -10.42
N ASP A 172 -19.87 -23.18 -9.60
CA ASP A 172 -20.83 -22.09 -9.84
C ASP A 172 -21.01 -21.06 -8.70
N SER A 173 -20.85 -21.44 -7.42
CA SER A 173 -20.95 -20.50 -6.28
C SER A 173 -19.57 -20.14 -5.69
N PHE A 174 -19.47 -18.99 -5.02
CA PHE A 174 -18.23 -18.57 -4.34
C PHE A 174 -18.03 -19.27 -3.02
N ALA A 175 -19.12 -19.56 -2.29
CA ALA A 175 -19.08 -20.32 -1.06
C ALA A 175 -18.53 -21.74 -1.33
N GLY A 176 -19.09 -22.45 -2.32
CA GLY A 176 -18.58 -23.76 -2.73
C GLY A 176 -17.13 -23.74 -3.23
N TRP A 177 -16.74 -22.69 -3.96
CA TRP A 177 -15.34 -22.48 -4.33
C TRP A 177 -14.45 -22.21 -3.10
N LEU A 178 -14.85 -21.31 -2.19
CA LEU A 178 -14.11 -21.00 -0.96
C LEU A 178 -13.96 -22.21 -0.04
N ASP A 179 -15.00 -23.03 0.09
CA ASP A 179 -15.00 -24.25 0.91
C ASP A 179 -14.08 -25.32 0.31
N ALA A 180 -14.12 -25.52 -1.01
CA ALA A 180 -13.19 -26.41 -1.71
C ALA A 180 -11.73 -25.91 -1.69
N ASN A 181 -11.53 -24.61 -1.42
CA ASN A 181 -10.24 -23.93 -1.44
C ASN A 181 -9.81 -23.38 -0.08
N ALA A 182 -10.45 -23.79 1.01
CA ALA A 182 -10.37 -23.11 2.30
C ALA A 182 -8.93 -22.97 2.80
N PHE A 183 -8.08 -24.00 2.63
CA PHE A 183 -6.67 -23.95 3.00
C PHE A 183 -5.86 -22.94 2.17
N THR A 184 -6.14 -22.82 0.88
CA THR A 184 -5.40 -21.90 0.02
C THR A 184 -5.86 -20.46 0.24
N VAL A 185 -7.15 -20.26 0.47
CA VAL A 185 -7.71 -18.96 0.87
C VAL A 185 -7.15 -18.54 2.23
N LEU A 186 -7.09 -19.48 3.20
CA LEU A 186 -6.50 -19.25 4.50
C LEU A 186 -5.03 -18.83 4.38
N ALA A 187 -4.26 -19.52 3.54
CA ALA A 187 -2.89 -19.13 3.25
C ALA A 187 -2.87 -17.68 2.73
N VAL A 188 -3.65 -17.33 1.72
CA VAL A 188 -3.73 -15.95 1.21
C VAL A 188 -4.11 -14.94 2.30
N LEU A 189 -5.10 -15.22 3.13
CA LEU A 189 -5.56 -14.33 4.20
C LEU A 189 -4.54 -14.16 5.33
N VAL A 190 -3.86 -15.24 5.71
CA VAL A 190 -2.76 -15.20 6.68
C VAL A 190 -1.63 -14.32 6.14
N LEU A 191 -1.33 -14.45 4.85
CA LEU A 191 -0.26 -13.68 4.21
C LEU A 191 -0.64 -12.21 4.01
N ALA A 192 -1.89 -11.93 3.68
CA ALA A 192 -2.43 -10.58 3.64
C ALA A 192 -2.39 -9.92 5.03
N ASN A 193 -2.73 -10.67 6.09
CA ASN A 193 -2.62 -10.19 7.48
C ASN A 193 -1.18 -9.97 7.92
N VAL A 194 -0.25 -10.86 7.54
CA VAL A 194 1.19 -10.65 7.78
C VAL A 194 1.69 -9.42 7.03
N ALA A 195 1.28 -9.22 5.78
CA ALA A 195 1.63 -8.05 4.97
C ALA A 195 1.06 -6.76 5.57
N LEU A 196 -0.18 -6.78 6.06
CA LEU A 196 -0.81 -5.65 6.74
C LEU A 196 -0.12 -5.34 8.08
N ALA A 197 0.20 -6.37 8.88
CA ALA A 197 0.96 -6.22 10.12
C ALA A 197 2.38 -5.69 9.87
N LEU A 198 3.00 -6.08 8.75
CA LEU A 198 4.29 -5.57 8.28
C LEU A 198 4.18 -4.11 7.86
N TRP A 199 3.14 -3.74 7.10
CA TRP A 199 2.86 -2.36 6.71
C TRP A 199 2.80 -1.43 7.93
N PHE A 200 2.00 -1.79 8.94
CA PHE A 200 1.90 -1.02 10.18
C PHE A 200 3.22 -1.00 10.97
N HIS A 201 3.98 -2.10 10.98
CA HIS A 201 5.28 -2.14 11.63
C HIS A 201 6.30 -1.21 10.95
N LEU A 202 6.33 -1.19 9.62
CA LEU A 202 7.18 -0.30 8.84
C LEU A 202 6.81 1.16 9.10
N GLN A 203 5.53 1.54 9.05
CA GLN A 203 5.10 2.91 9.36
C GLN A 203 5.46 3.32 10.80
N GLY A 204 5.29 2.44 11.78
CA GLY A 204 5.69 2.69 13.17
C GLY A 204 7.20 2.85 13.38
N THR A 205 8.05 2.37 12.46
CA THR A 205 9.51 2.60 12.50
C THR A 205 9.94 3.94 11.89
N TYR A 206 9.12 4.52 11.01
CA TYR A 206 9.33 5.84 10.40
C TYR A 206 8.92 7.00 11.33
N LEU A 207 7.88 6.82 12.16
CA LEU A 207 7.29 7.86 13.00
C LEU A 207 7.88 7.98 14.43
N ARG A 208 9.05 7.38 14.72
CA ARG A 208 9.65 7.30 16.08
C ARG A 208 10.13 8.63 16.71
N GLY A 209 9.56 9.76 16.32
CA GLY A 209 9.75 11.06 16.97
C GLY A 209 8.46 11.74 17.43
N GLY A 210 7.28 11.17 17.14
CA GLY A 210 5.98 11.67 17.59
C GLY A 210 5.32 10.75 18.63
N PRO A 211 4.26 11.22 19.33
CA PRO A 211 3.48 10.36 20.23
C PRO A 211 3.02 9.10 19.48
N GLU A 212 3.02 7.95 20.18
CA GLU A 212 2.64 6.66 19.62
C GLU A 212 1.38 6.79 18.73
N PRO A 213 1.35 6.20 17.53
CA PRO A 213 0.14 6.21 16.74
C PRO A 213 -0.92 5.41 17.49
N ARG A 214 -1.89 6.13 18.08
CA ARG A 214 -3.17 5.57 18.46
C ARG A 214 -3.69 4.83 17.24
N THR A 215 -4.02 3.56 17.44
CA THR A 215 -4.54 2.63 16.44
C THR A 215 -5.56 3.32 15.54
N ALA A 216 -5.13 3.63 14.31
CA ALA A 216 -6.00 4.14 13.28
C ALA A 216 -6.95 3.01 12.86
N HIS A 217 -8.16 3.04 13.39
CA HIS A 217 -9.27 2.25 12.89
C HIS A 217 -9.67 2.81 11.52
N GLY A 218 -9.17 2.18 10.47
CA GLY A 218 -9.60 2.41 9.08
C GLY A 218 -10.34 1.19 8.57
N VAL A 219 -11.61 1.06 8.96
CA VAL A 219 -12.58 0.16 8.33
C VAL A 219 -13.39 0.99 7.32
N LEU A 220 -13.79 0.35 6.21
CA LEU A 220 -14.55 0.86 5.07
C LEU A 220 -13.78 1.73 4.07
N VAL A 221 -13.61 1.23 2.85
CA VAL A 221 -14.32 1.69 1.63
C VAL A 221 -13.95 0.72 0.50
N LEU A 222 -14.81 -0.27 0.22
CA LEU A 222 -14.79 -1.05 -1.04
C LEU A 222 -16.05 -1.92 -1.15
N VAL A 223 -17.23 -1.29 -1.16
CA VAL A 223 -18.51 -2.01 -1.35
C VAL A 223 -19.39 -1.42 -2.46
N SER A 224 -19.08 -0.25 -3.01
CA SER A 224 -20.09 0.49 -3.77
C SER A 224 -20.16 0.27 -5.30
N VAL A 225 -19.51 -0.74 -5.88
CA VAL A 225 -19.57 -0.94 -7.36
C VAL A 225 -19.97 -2.36 -7.79
N GLY A 226 -19.88 -3.37 -6.92
CA GLY A 226 -20.15 -4.77 -7.30
C GLY A 226 -21.62 -5.23 -7.24
N VAL A 227 -22.53 -4.39 -6.73
CA VAL A 227 -23.86 -4.85 -6.28
C VAL A 227 -24.90 -4.98 -7.41
N LEU A 228 -24.64 -4.53 -8.64
CA LEU A 228 -25.65 -4.49 -9.70
C LEU A 228 -25.61 -5.64 -10.74
N ILE A 229 -24.74 -6.65 -10.60
CA ILE A 229 -24.54 -7.68 -11.66
C ILE A 229 -24.93 -9.12 -11.25
N VAL A 230 -25.31 -9.40 -10.00
CA VAL A 230 -25.30 -10.80 -9.47
C VAL A 230 -26.68 -11.51 -9.47
N GLN A 231 -27.70 -11.02 -10.17
CA GLN A 231 -29.08 -11.50 -9.94
C GLN A 231 -29.65 -12.58 -10.89
N GLN A 232 -28.81 -13.36 -11.57
CA GLN A 232 -29.31 -14.51 -12.34
C GLN A 232 -28.48 -15.75 -11.99
N TYR A 233 -29.15 -16.91 -11.93
CA TYR A 233 -28.58 -18.27 -11.93
C TYR A 233 -28.35 -19.02 -10.61
N ALA A 234 -29.24 -18.91 -9.60
CA ALA A 234 -29.43 -19.98 -8.62
C ALA A 234 -30.84 -20.60 -8.81
N THR A 235 -30.90 -21.90 -9.08
CA THR A 235 -32.13 -22.63 -9.44
C THR A 235 -32.64 -23.52 -8.29
N GLY A 236 -32.43 -23.15 -7.03
CA GLY A 236 -32.91 -23.91 -5.87
C GLY A 236 -33.35 -23.01 -4.71
N GLU A 237 -34.29 -23.50 -3.90
CA GLU A 237 -34.80 -22.79 -2.71
C GLU A 237 -33.77 -22.89 -1.57
N VAL A 238 -33.45 -21.76 -0.95
CA VAL A 238 -32.56 -21.73 0.22
C VAL A 238 -33.36 -21.94 1.49
N VAL A 239 -33.05 -23.03 2.18
CA VAL A 239 -33.72 -23.45 3.41
C VAL A 239 -32.74 -23.38 4.58
N ARG A 240 -33.26 -23.05 5.76
CA ARG A 240 -32.48 -23.12 7.00
C ARG A 240 -32.22 -24.58 7.36
N GLU A 241 -30.95 -24.95 7.40
CA GLU A 241 -30.50 -26.26 7.88
C GLU A 241 -30.34 -26.27 9.41
N SER A 242 -30.12 -27.45 10.00
CA SER A 242 -29.86 -27.53 11.43
C SER A 242 -28.49 -26.92 11.77
N PHE A 243 -28.34 -26.38 12.98
CA PHE A 243 -27.06 -25.82 13.40
C PHE A 243 -25.93 -26.86 13.37
N ALA A 244 -26.23 -28.12 13.68
CA ALA A 244 -25.24 -29.20 13.66
C ALA A 244 -24.74 -29.50 12.24
N ASP A 245 -25.66 -29.57 11.27
CA ASP A 245 -25.33 -29.82 9.87
C ASP A 245 -24.52 -28.65 9.29
N ALA A 246 -24.92 -27.42 9.57
CA ALA A 246 -24.17 -26.23 9.17
C ALA A 246 -22.73 -26.21 9.70
N MET A 247 -22.51 -26.65 10.95
CA MET A 247 -21.17 -26.72 11.52
C MET A 247 -20.35 -27.86 10.90
N SER A 248 -20.99 -28.98 10.57
CA SER A 248 -20.39 -30.11 9.88
C SER A 248 -19.93 -29.71 8.47
N ASP A 249 -20.77 -29.01 7.70
CA ASP A 249 -20.45 -28.55 6.35
C ASP A 249 -19.28 -27.55 6.34
N ARG A 250 -19.08 -26.85 7.46
CA ARG A 250 -17.98 -25.89 7.66
C ARG A 250 -16.73 -26.53 8.28
N ALA A 251 -16.62 -27.87 8.31
CA ALA A 251 -15.53 -28.59 8.96
C ALA A 251 -14.13 -28.14 8.50
N TRP A 252 -13.94 -27.78 7.23
CA TRP A 252 -12.65 -27.28 6.73
C TRP A 252 -12.26 -25.93 7.31
N TRP A 253 -13.23 -25.04 7.54
CA TRP A 253 -13.00 -23.76 8.22
C TRP A 253 -12.75 -23.95 9.72
N TRP A 254 -13.41 -24.93 10.35
CA TRP A 254 -13.10 -25.31 11.72
C TRP A 254 -11.68 -25.84 11.85
N LEU A 255 -11.24 -26.68 10.91
CA LEU A 255 -9.87 -27.18 10.87
C LEU A 255 -8.87 -26.04 10.66
N ALA A 256 -9.15 -25.12 9.74
CA ALA A 256 -8.33 -23.91 9.54
C ALA A 256 -8.20 -23.06 10.81
N ALA A 257 -9.32 -22.79 11.49
CA ALA A 257 -9.35 -22.07 12.75
C ALA A 257 -8.54 -22.80 13.83
N ALA A 258 -8.69 -24.12 13.94
CA ALA A 258 -7.98 -24.96 14.88
C ALA A 258 -6.47 -25.00 14.62
N VAL A 259 -6.04 -25.08 13.36
CA VAL A 259 -4.62 -25.06 12.99
C VAL A 259 -3.98 -23.71 13.35
N LEU A 260 -4.64 -22.59 13.05
CA LEU A 260 -4.11 -21.26 13.39
C LEU A 260 -4.10 -21.01 14.91
N ALA A 261 -5.21 -21.28 15.58
CA ALA A 261 -5.31 -21.13 17.03
C ALA A 261 -4.35 -22.07 17.76
N GLY A 262 -4.28 -23.34 17.34
CA GLY A 262 -3.38 -24.35 17.85
C GLY A 262 -1.92 -24.02 17.61
N GLY A 263 -1.54 -23.56 16.42
CA GLY A 263 -0.19 -23.12 16.11
C GLY A 263 0.22 -21.89 16.94
N GLY A 264 -0.69 -20.92 17.06
CA GLY A 264 -0.51 -19.76 17.93
C GLY A 264 -0.37 -20.14 19.41
N ALA A 265 -1.20 -21.08 19.89
CA ALA A 265 -1.16 -21.60 21.26
C ALA A 265 0.08 -22.44 21.53
N ALA A 266 0.54 -23.25 20.57
CA ALA A 266 1.78 -24.01 20.68
C ALA A 266 3.00 -23.07 20.80
N LEU A 267 3.02 -21.98 20.03
CA LEU A 267 4.04 -20.93 20.19
C LEU A 267 3.90 -20.20 21.53
N TRP A 268 2.68 -19.98 22.01
CA TRP A 268 2.43 -19.33 23.30
C TRP A 268 2.89 -20.23 24.45
N LEU A 269 2.45 -21.48 24.49
CA LEU A 269 2.69 -22.40 25.62
C LEU A 269 4.09 -23.04 25.55
N GLY A 270 4.60 -23.32 24.35
CA GLY A 270 5.89 -23.98 24.15
C GLY A 270 7.11 -23.06 24.30
N LEU A 271 6.92 -21.74 24.22
CA LEU A 271 7.98 -20.76 24.46
C LEU A 271 7.72 -20.04 25.79
N GLY A 272 8.71 -19.97 26.68
CA GLY A 272 8.60 -19.16 27.91
C GLY A 272 8.46 -17.65 27.62
N ASP A 273 7.95 -16.86 28.59
CA ASP A 273 7.60 -15.45 28.34
C ASP A 273 8.79 -14.60 27.85
N ALA A 274 9.97 -14.81 28.44
CA ALA A 274 11.20 -14.17 27.99
C ALA A 274 11.53 -14.49 26.53
N ARG A 275 11.39 -15.76 26.11
CA ARG A 275 11.67 -16.18 24.73
C ARG A 275 10.63 -15.63 23.75
N ARG A 276 9.35 -15.60 24.12
CA ARG A 276 8.29 -15.01 23.27
C ARG A 276 8.52 -13.52 22.99
N ARG A 277 8.97 -12.76 23.99
CA ARG A 277 9.19 -11.31 23.88
C ARG A 277 10.51 -10.95 23.19
N ASN A 278 11.54 -11.76 23.40
CA ASN A 278 12.91 -11.45 22.96
C ASN A 278 13.37 -12.21 21.71
N THR A 279 12.64 -13.23 21.26
CA THR A 279 12.88 -13.87 19.95
C THR A 279 12.06 -13.16 18.89
N PHE A 280 12.72 -12.80 17.79
CA PHE A 280 12.10 -12.12 16.67
C PHE A 280 12.35 -12.85 15.37
N VAL A 281 11.33 -12.86 14.50
CA VAL A 281 11.43 -13.35 13.14
C VAL A 281 11.56 -12.15 12.21
N PRO A 282 12.52 -12.14 11.26
CA PRO A 282 12.62 -11.04 10.31
C PRO A 282 11.36 -10.99 9.46
N ALA A 283 10.59 -9.93 9.65
CA ALA A 283 9.24 -9.80 9.11
C ALA A 283 9.20 -9.91 7.58
N MET A 284 10.27 -9.47 6.92
CA MET A 284 10.36 -9.52 5.46
C MET A 284 10.47 -10.96 4.92
N TYR A 285 11.16 -11.87 5.61
CA TYR A 285 11.21 -13.27 5.16
C TYR A 285 9.84 -13.94 5.32
N VAL A 286 9.09 -13.63 6.37
CA VAL A 286 7.71 -14.13 6.53
C VAL A 286 6.84 -13.65 5.37
N PHE A 287 6.98 -12.38 4.97
CA PHE A 287 6.28 -11.85 3.81
C PHE A 287 6.69 -12.54 2.50
N PHE A 288 7.98 -12.73 2.23
CA PHE A 288 8.44 -13.40 1.00
C PHE A 288 8.06 -14.86 0.93
N VAL A 289 8.16 -15.60 2.04
CA VAL A 289 7.66 -16.97 2.13
C VAL A 289 6.17 -16.99 1.81
N GLY A 290 5.43 -16.02 2.36
CA GLY A 290 4.04 -15.84 2.03
C GLY A 290 3.73 -15.62 0.58
N ALA A 291 4.24 -14.52 0.03
CA ALA A 291 4.09 -14.20 -1.38
C ALA A 291 4.53 -15.38 -2.27
N GLY A 292 5.59 -16.10 -1.88
CA GLY A 292 6.06 -17.33 -2.50
C GLY A 292 5.04 -18.46 -2.49
N LEU A 293 4.41 -18.74 -1.35
CA LEU A 293 3.34 -19.75 -1.25
C LEU A 293 2.12 -19.36 -2.09
N MET A 294 1.76 -18.07 -2.13
CA MET A 294 0.67 -17.58 -2.96
C MET A 294 0.96 -17.78 -4.44
N VAL A 295 2.15 -17.42 -4.91
CA VAL A 295 2.59 -17.64 -6.29
C VAL A 295 2.69 -19.14 -6.61
N LEU A 296 3.25 -19.95 -5.70
CA LEU A 296 3.36 -21.39 -5.85
C LEU A 296 1.97 -22.04 -5.99
N SER A 297 0.96 -21.54 -5.27
CA SER A 297 -0.41 -22.04 -5.40
C SER A 297 -0.94 -21.89 -6.83
N ALA A 298 -0.54 -20.84 -7.58
CA ALA A 298 -0.94 -20.66 -8.97
C ALA A 298 -0.33 -21.72 -9.92
N TRP A 299 0.77 -22.36 -9.52
CA TRP A 299 1.43 -23.43 -10.27
C TRP A 299 0.93 -24.83 -9.92
N VAL A 300 0.60 -25.05 -8.64
CA VAL A 300 0.31 -26.39 -8.11
C VAL A 300 -1.18 -26.63 -7.98
N TYR A 301 -1.95 -25.64 -7.54
CA TYR A 301 -3.36 -25.79 -7.26
C TYR A 301 -4.20 -25.48 -8.51
N PRO A 302 -5.18 -26.33 -8.89
CA PRO A 302 -6.03 -26.13 -10.06
C PRO A 302 -7.12 -25.08 -9.78
N TRP A 303 -6.69 -23.82 -9.65
CA TRP A 303 -7.60 -22.70 -9.42
C TRP A 303 -8.59 -22.47 -10.58
N GLY A 304 -8.28 -23.00 -11.76
CA GLY A 304 -8.99 -22.81 -13.01
C GLY A 304 -8.25 -21.88 -13.97
N HIS A 305 -8.44 -22.11 -15.26
CA HIS A 305 -8.06 -21.18 -16.31
C HIS A 305 -9.30 -20.45 -16.82
N TYR A 306 -9.38 -19.16 -16.49
CA TYR A 306 -10.45 -18.25 -16.92
C TYR A 306 -9.85 -17.12 -17.74
N GLY A 307 -10.43 -16.83 -18.90
CA GLY A 307 -9.89 -15.81 -19.79
C GLY A 307 -10.77 -15.59 -21.02
N PHE A 308 -10.27 -14.77 -21.95
CA PHE A 308 -10.83 -14.69 -23.29
C PHE A 308 -9.73 -15.02 -24.29
N LEU A 309 -10.07 -15.77 -25.33
CA LEU A 309 -9.21 -16.03 -26.48
C LEU A 309 -10.07 -15.76 -27.72
N GLU A 310 -9.61 -14.84 -28.57
CA GLU A 310 -10.33 -14.46 -29.80
C GLU A 310 -11.79 -14.01 -29.59
N GLY A 311 -12.09 -13.46 -28.41
CA GLY A 311 -13.44 -13.00 -28.06
C GLY A 311 -14.32 -14.07 -27.41
N GLU A 312 -13.91 -15.33 -27.39
CA GLU A 312 -14.61 -16.40 -26.68
C GLU A 312 -14.11 -16.53 -25.23
N PHE A 313 -15.04 -16.74 -24.31
CA PHE A 313 -14.74 -16.92 -22.90
C PHE A 313 -14.26 -18.35 -22.62
N ILE A 314 -13.07 -18.49 -22.06
CA ILE A 314 -12.50 -19.77 -21.61
C ILE A 314 -12.89 -20.03 -20.16
N ASN A 315 -13.43 -21.21 -19.88
CA ASN A 315 -13.81 -21.69 -18.55
C ASN A 315 -13.29 -23.11 -18.32
N GLU A 316 -12.09 -23.23 -17.74
CA GLU A 316 -11.45 -24.52 -17.46
C GLU A 316 -11.13 -24.68 -15.96
N PRO A 317 -12.11 -24.99 -15.10
CA PRO A 317 -11.94 -25.00 -13.64
C PRO A 317 -10.96 -26.07 -13.13
N GLY A 318 -10.72 -27.14 -13.89
CA GLY A 318 -9.82 -28.24 -13.51
C GLY A 318 -8.33 -28.03 -13.84
N ARG A 319 -7.93 -26.84 -14.33
CA ARG A 319 -6.54 -26.54 -14.70
C ARG A 319 -5.90 -25.52 -13.75
N THR A 320 -4.57 -25.50 -13.73
CA THR A 320 -3.82 -24.47 -13.00
C THR A 320 -3.90 -23.13 -13.74
N VAL A 321 -3.59 -22.04 -13.04
CA VAL A 321 -3.67 -20.67 -13.57
C VAL A 321 -2.90 -20.54 -14.89
N ALA A 322 -3.38 -19.66 -15.77
CA ALA A 322 -2.77 -19.38 -17.07
C ALA A 322 -1.27 -19.04 -16.95
N MET A 323 -0.44 -19.50 -17.90
CA MET A 323 0.98 -19.12 -17.96
C MET A 323 1.17 -17.61 -18.05
N THR A 324 0.29 -16.92 -18.78
CA THR A 324 0.25 -15.45 -18.91
C THR A 324 -0.05 -14.71 -17.60
N THR A 325 -0.36 -15.43 -16.52
CA THR A 325 -0.58 -14.86 -15.18
C THR A 325 0.43 -15.41 -14.17
N LYS A 326 0.61 -16.74 -14.08
CA LYS A 326 1.52 -17.32 -13.08
C LYS A 326 3.00 -17.02 -13.35
N LEU A 327 3.42 -16.94 -14.62
CA LEU A 327 4.81 -16.61 -14.95
C LEU A 327 5.14 -15.15 -14.57
N PRO A 328 4.37 -14.12 -14.97
CA PRO A 328 4.62 -12.76 -14.51
C PRO A 328 4.69 -12.62 -13.00
N TRP A 329 3.75 -13.17 -12.24
CA TRP A 329 3.78 -13.12 -10.77
C TRP A 329 5.03 -13.78 -10.17
N THR A 330 5.50 -14.86 -10.79
CA THR A 330 6.76 -15.52 -10.40
C THR A 330 7.96 -14.60 -10.64
N VAL A 331 8.01 -13.95 -11.82
CA VAL A 331 9.04 -12.96 -12.13
C VAL A 331 8.97 -11.78 -11.17
N MET A 332 7.78 -11.27 -10.83
CA MET A 332 7.60 -10.16 -9.88
C MET A 332 8.15 -10.52 -8.50
N LEU A 333 7.87 -11.73 -8.01
CA LEU A 333 8.40 -12.22 -6.73
C LEU A 333 9.93 -12.29 -6.76
N VAL A 334 10.51 -12.85 -7.82
CA VAL A 334 11.97 -12.94 -7.99
C VAL A 334 12.60 -11.55 -8.03
N LEU A 335 12.04 -10.61 -8.81
CA LEU A 335 12.50 -9.23 -8.88
C LEU A 335 12.42 -8.54 -7.52
N LEU A 336 11.32 -8.70 -6.80
CA LEU A 336 11.12 -8.11 -5.48
C LEU A 336 12.16 -8.61 -4.48
N VAL A 337 12.40 -9.92 -4.42
CA VAL A 337 13.41 -10.54 -3.53
C VAL A 337 14.82 -10.13 -3.93
N ALA A 338 15.15 -10.19 -5.22
CA ALA A 338 16.48 -9.87 -5.73
C ALA A 338 16.84 -8.40 -5.48
N THR A 339 15.91 -7.49 -5.71
CA THR A 339 16.13 -6.04 -5.50
C THR A 339 16.13 -5.67 -4.02
N TYR A 340 15.40 -6.40 -3.18
CA TYR A 340 15.53 -6.30 -1.73
C TYR A 340 16.92 -6.68 -1.22
N GLU A 341 17.46 -7.82 -1.66
CA GLU A 341 18.81 -8.22 -1.26
C GLU A 341 19.86 -7.27 -1.84
N LEU A 342 19.69 -6.79 -3.08
CA LEU A 342 20.54 -5.74 -3.65
C LEU A 342 20.50 -4.46 -2.78
N GLY A 343 19.31 -4.02 -2.36
CA GLY A 343 19.16 -2.86 -1.48
C GLY A 343 19.90 -3.04 -0.15
N ARG A 344 19.87 -4.24 0.43
CA ARG A 344 20.62 -4.57 1.66
C ARG A 344 22.13 -4.49 1.43
N VAL A 345 22.62 -5.04 0.32
CA VAL A 345 24.04 -4.98 -0.06
C VAL A 345 24.49 -3.53 -0.25
N LEU A 346 23.72 -2.73 -0.98
CA LEU A 346 23.99 -1.30 -1.20
C LEU A 346 24.00 -0.51 0.11
N ARG A 347 23.07 -0.83 1.02
CA ARG A 347 23.04 -0.23 2.35
C ARG A 347 24.28 -0.59 3.17
N ALA A 348 24.69 -1.86 3.17
CA ALA A 348 25.89 -2.32 3.87
C ALA A 348 27.16 -1.64 3.32
N ALA A 349 27.19 -1.36 2.01
CA ALA A 349 28.24 -0.57 1.35
C ALA A 349 28.15 0.95 1.64
N GLY A 350 27.25 1.40 2.51
CA GLY A 350 27.11 2.82 2.88
C GLY A 350 26.42 3.71 1.83
N ALA A 351 25.76 3.13 0.82
CA ALA A 351 25.11 3.89 -0.25
C ALA A 351 23.77 4.55 0.17
N GLY A 352 23.22 4.19 1.35
CA GLY A 352 21.92 4.65 1.84
C GLY A 352 21.69 6.17 1.73
N PRO A 353 22.55 7.03 2.33
CA PRO A 353 22.40 8.48 2.26
C PRO A 353 22.45 9.03 0.83
N LYS A 354 23.27 8.43 -0.05
CA LYS A 354 23.45 8.88 -1.44
C LYS A 354 22.27 8.50 -2.33
N LEU A 355 21.68 7.32 -2.11
CA LEU A 355 20.60 6.77 -2.93
C LEU A 355 19.20 7.17 -2.46
N ARG A 356 19.05 7.69 -1.23
CA ARG A 356 17.74 8.08 -0.67
C ARG A 356 16.99 9.10 -1.53
N VAL A 357 17.67 10.18 -1.95
CA VAL A 357 17.03 11.24 -2.74
C VAL A 357 16.66 10.74 -4.14
N PRO A 358 17.57 10.10 -4.92
CA PRO A 358 17.21 9.50 -6.20
C PRO A 358 16.04 8.51 -6.12
N LEU A 359 16.02 7.65 -5.11
CA LEU A 359 14.96 6.65 -4.92
C LEU A 359 13.60 7.30 -4.62
N ASN A 360 13.57 8.34 -3.79
CA ASN A 360 12.34 9.10 -3.53
C ASN A 360 11.85 9.81 -4.79
N LEU A 361 12.75 10.40 -5.57
CA LEU A 361 12.40 11.02 -6.85
C LEU A 361 11.83 9.99 -7.83
N LEU A 362 12.43 8.79 -7.92
CA LEU A 362 11.89 7.70 -8.72
C LEU A 362 10.46 7.35 -8.28
N TRP A 363 10.18 7.20 -6.99
CA TRP A 363 8.82 6.94 -6.50
C TRP A 363 7.81 8.02 -6.87
N VAL A 364 8.21 9.29 -6.79
CA VAL A 364 7.36 10.42 -7.21
C VAL A 364 7.06 10.37 -8.71
N LEU A 365 8.05 10.04 -9.54
CA LEU A 365 7.89 9.98 -11.00
C LEU A 365 7.21 8.71 -11.50
N THR A 366 7.36 7.60 -10.79
CA THR A 366 6.87 6.27 -11.19
C THR A 366 5.40 6.26 -11.62
N PRO A 367 4.42 6.76 -10.86
CA PRO A 367 3.02 6.73 -11.30
C PRO A 367 2.81 7.47 -12.63
N PHE A 368 3.48 8.61 -12.82
CA PHE A 368 3.37 9.40 -14.04
C PHE A 368 4.03 8.70 -15.23
N VAL A 369 5.23 8.15 -15.06
CA VAL A 369 5.96 7.46 -16.12
C VAL A 369 5.26 6.17 -16.50
N LEU A 370 4.87 5.34 -15.52
CA LEU A 370 4.20 4.08 -15.79
C LEU A 370 2.87 4.29 -16.49
N TYR A 371 2.10 5.30 -16.07
CA TYR A 371 0.83 5.58 -16.72
C TYR A 371 1.01 6.23 -18.10
N TRP A 372 1.66 7.39 -18.15
CA TRP A 372 1.69 8.22 -19.36
C TRP A 372 2.69 7.77 -20.41
N ALA A 373 3.79 7.10 -20.01
CA ALA A 373 4.78 6.61 -20.97
C ALA A 373 4.59 5.14 -21.31
N VAL A 374 4.26 4.28 -20.34
CA VAL A 374 4.22 2.82 -20.56
C VAL A 374 2.81 2.33 -20.92
N LEU A 375 1.81 2.60 -20.08
CA LEU A 375 0.45 2.09 -20.29
C LEU A 375 -0.28 2.79 -21.44
N ARG A 376 -0.11 4.11 -21.56
CA ARG A 376 -0.76 4.91 -22.61
C ARG A 376 -0.02 4.86 -23.94
N ASP A 377 1.29 4.64 -23.93
CA ASP A 377 2.13 4.61 -25.14
C ASP A 377 1.91 5.85 -26.03
N PRO A 378 2.49 7.01 -25.67
CA PRO A 378 2.17 8.26 -26.33
C PRO A 378 2.76 8.31 -27.74
N ASP A 379 1.92 8.64 -28.71
CA ASP A 379 2.31 8.88 -30.10
C ASP A 379 2.90 10.29 -30.24
N LEU A 380 4.23 10.38 -30.20
CA LEU A 380 4.94 11.66 -30.19
C LEU A 380 5.08 12.21 -31.61
N ASP A 381 4.48 13.37 -31.85
CA ASP A 381 4.80 14.22 -33.00
C ASP A 381 6.19 14.85 -32.80
N TRP A 382 7.22 14.19 -33.32
CA TRP A 382 8.61 14.63 -33.18
C TRP A 382 8.87 16.00 -33.81
N ASP A 383 8.13 16.39 -34.84
CA ASP A 383 8.28 17.70 -35.47
C ASP A 383 7.77 18.80 -34.52
N HIS A 384 6.61 18.59 -33.89
CA HIS A 384 6.11 19.51 -32.85
C HIS A 384 7.04 19.53 -31.63
N VAL A 385 7.55 18.36 -31.21
CA VAL A 385 8.44 18.26 -30.05
C VAL A 385 9.73 19.04 -30.27
N LEU A 386 10.37 18.90 -31.42
CA LEU A 386 11.62 19.58 -31.73
C LEU A 386 11.45 21.07 -32.03
N SER A 387 10.33 21.46 -32.66
CA SER A 387 10.07 22.86 -33.02
C SER A 387 9.49 23.71 -31.88
N THR A 388 8.75 23.09 -30.95
CA THR A 388 7.98 23.82 -29.93
C THR A 388 8.34 23.37 -28.53
N ASP A 389 8.26 22.07 -28.22
CA ASP A 389 8.32 21.58 -26.84
C ASP A 389 9.71 21.70 -26.23
N LEU A 390 10.71 21.23 -26.98
CA LEU A 390 12.10 21.25 -26.56
C LEU A 390 12.64 22.70 -26.46
N PRO A 391 12.45 23.59 -27.46
CA PRO A 391 12.84 24.99 -27.32
C PRO A 391 12.18 25.69 -26.12
N MET A 392 10.90 25.42 -25.87
CA MET A 392 10.18 25.96 -24.71
C MET A 392 10.78 25.45 -23.40
N ALA A 393 11.07 24.15 -23.30
CA ALA A 393 11.69 23.54 -22.12
C ALA A 393 13.08 24.14 -21.86
N VAL A 394 13.89 24.28 -22.90
CA VAL A 394 15.23 24.89 -22.83
C VAL A 394 15.13 26.35 -22.41
N PHE A 395 14.19 27.12 -22.96
CA PHE A 395 13.96 28.50 -22.59
C PHE A 395 13.65 28.63 -21.10
N PHE A 396 12.65 27.91 -20.59
CA PHE A 396 12.29 28.00 -19.16
C PHE A 396 13.36 27.43 -18.23
N ALA A 397 14.08 26.39 -18.63
CA ALA A 397 15.20 25.87 -17.88
C ALA A 397 16.33 26.91 -17.76
N ALA A 398 16.74 27.53 -18.87
CA ALA A 398 17.83 28.49 -18.90
C ALA A 398 17.44 29.84 -18.29
N PHE A 399 16.33 30.44 -18.75
CA PHE A 399 15.84 31.72 -18.25
C PHE A 399 15.46 31.63 -16.78
N GLY A 400 14.63 30.65 -16.41
CA GLY A 400 14.25 30.43 -15.01
C GLY A 400 15.47 30.09 -14.14
N GLY A 401 16.43 29.33 -14.66
CA GLY A 401 17.69 29.04 -13.96
C GLY A 401 18.50 30.29 -13.66
N LEU A 402 18.59 31.23 -14.61
CA LEU A 402 19.23 32.53 -14.41
C LEU A 402 18.50 33.39 -13.38
N VAL A 403 17.16 33.41 -13.42
CA VAL A 403 16.33 34.10 -12.43
C VAL A 403 16.54 33.52 -11.03
N VAL A 404 16.47 32.19 -10.87
CA VAL A 404 16.70 31.49 -9.60
C VAL A 404 18.12 31.74 -9.09
N TRP A 405 19.12 31.68 -9.98
CA TRP A 405 20.51 32.00 -9.64
C TRP A 405 20.62 33.39 -9.04
N PHE A 406 20.03 34.39 -9.70
CA PHE A 406 20.02 35.77 -9.23
C PHE A 406 19.32 35.86 -7.87
N LEU A 407 18.06 35.46 -7.77
CA LEU A 407 17.23 35.62 -6.57
C LEU A 407 17.75 34.89 -5.33
N ALA A 408 18.45 33.76 -5.50
CA ALA A 408 19.06 33.03 -4.40
C ALA A 408 20.36 33.69 -3.88
N HIS A 409 20.74 34.87 -4.37
CA HIS A 409 21.91 35.59 -3.89
C HIS A 409 21.65 36.29 -2.55
N PRO A 410 22.50 36.11 -1.50
CA PRO A 410 22.23 36.62 -0.16
C PRO A 410 22.06 38.14 -0.04
N ARG A 411 22.66 38.90 -0.97
CA ARG A 411 22.67 40.38 -0.94
C ARG A 411 21.41 41.03 -1.49
N ILE A 412 20.53 40.27 -2.12
CA ILE A 412 19.37 40.83 -2.82
C ILE A 412 18.29 41.33 -1.86
N GLY A 413 18.17 40.74 -0.67
CA GLY A 413 17.26 41.22 0.38
C GLY A 413 15.83 41.46 -0.12
N GLU A 414 15.32 42.67 0.10
CA GLU A 414 13.96 43.10 -0.27
C GLU A 414 13.76 43.22 -1.79
N ALA A 415 14.78 43.59 -2.56
CA ALA A 415 14.68 43.72 -4.01
C ALA A 415 14.28 42.39 -4.69
N GLY A 416 14.68 41.25 -4.10
CA GLY A 416 14.32 39.93 -4.59
C GLY A 416 12.86 39.59 -4.32
N ARG A 417 12.30 40.06 -3.21
CA ARG A 417 10.88 39.88 -2.90
C ARG A 417 10.02 40.70 -3.86
N VAL A 418 10.43 41.92 -4.18
CA VAL A 418 9.77 42.76 -5.20
C VAL A 418 9.82 42.07 -6.57
N MET A 419 10.98 41.56 -6.98
CA MET A 419 11.11 40.82 -8.23
C MET A 419 10.23 39.56 -8.26
N ALA A 420 10.17 38.81 -7.16
CA ALA A 420 9.28 37.66 -7.04
C ALA A 420 7.80 38.05 -7.15
N ALA A 421 7.38 39.16 -6.53
CA ALA A 421 6.04 39.70 -6.65
C ALA A 421 5.70 40.11 -8.10
N VAL A 422 6.66 40.69 -8.83
CA VAL A 422 6.52 40.99 -10.26
C VAL A 422 6.34 39.70 -11.07
N LEU A 423 7.12 38.65 -10.80
CA LEU A 423 6.95 37.35 -11.47
C LEU A 423 5.59 36.71 -11.18
N VAL A 424 5.07 36.84 -9.97
CA VAL A 424 3.70 36.43 -9.62
C VAL A 424 2.66 37.22 -10.39
N ALA A 425 2.82 38.55 -10.50
CA ALA A 425 1.93 39.39 -11.29
C ALA A 425 1.95 39.00 -12.78
N VAL A 426 3.13 38.71 -13.35
CA VAL A 426 3.27 38.20 -14.71
C VAL A 426 2.59 36.85 -14.87
N ALA A 427 2.78 35.91 -13.94
CA ALA A 427 2.09 34.63 -13.97
C ALA A 427 0.57 34.81 -13.92
N ALA A 428 0.05 35.61 -12.98
CA ALA A 428 -1.37 35.90 -12.84
C ALA A 428 -1.94 36.56 -14.12
N LEU A 429 -1.22 37.52 -14.70
CA LEU A 429 -1.59 38.17 -15.95
C LEU A 429 -1.76 37.16 -17.09
N ASN A 430 -0.89 36.16 -17.21
CA ASN A 430 -1.00 35.11 -18.23
C ASN A 430 -2.25 34.24 -18.06
N TRP A 431 -2.72 34.03 -16.83
CA TRP A 431 -3.97 33.32 -16.55
C TRP A 431 -5.21 34.20 -16.79
N VAL A 432 -5.16 35.47 -16.39
CA VAL A 432 -6.22 36.44 -16.68
C VAL A 432 -6.38 36.64 -18.19
N ALA A 433 -5.27 36.80 -18.90
CA ALA A 433 -5.25 36.90 -20.37
C ALA A 433 -5.84 35.65 -21.04
N ALA A 434 -5.64 34.47 -20.46
CA ALA A 434 -6.26 33.23 -20.94
C ALA A 434 -7.78 33.25 -20.78
N TYR A 435 -8.26 33.67 -19.60
CA TYR A 435 -9.69 33.76 -19.29
C TYR A 435 -10.42 34.73 -20.23
N PHE A 436 -9.80 35.88 -20.50
CA PHE A 436 -10.36 36.90 -21.40
C PHE A 436 -9.97 36.74 -22.87
N GLY A 437 -9.18 35.73 -23.22
CA GLY A 437 -8.77 35.45 -24.60
C GLY A 437 -7.89 36.52 -25.26
N TRP A 438 -7.09 37.27 -24.49
CA TRP A 438 -6.29 38.38 -25.04
C TRP A 438 -5.20 37.95 -26.03
N TYR A 439 -4.57 36.79 -25.80
CA TYR A 439 -3.61 36.19 -26.72
C TYR A 439 -3.53 34.68 -26.54
N PRO A 440 -3.24 33.93 -27.63
CA PRO A 440 -3.06 32.49 -27.56
C PRO A 440 -1.73 32.16 -26.90
N MET A 441 -1.75 31.23 -25.95
CA MET A 441 -0.55 30.71 -25.29
C MET A 441 -0.79 29.28 -24.82
N LEU A 442 0.21 28.42 -25.00
CA LEU A 442 0.14 27.02 -24.54
C LEU A 442 0.00 26.97 -23.02
N GLN A 443 -0.91 26.14 -22.51
CA GLN A 443 -1.15 26.00 -21.06
C GLN A 443 0.14 25.62 -20.31
N LYS A 444 0.98 24.77 -20.91
CA LYS A 444 2.27 24.39 -20.31
C LYS A 444 3.19 25.57 -20.07
N ALA A 445 3.21 26.56 -20.96
CA ALA A 445 3.98 27.79 -20.73
C ALA A 445 3.40 28.63 -19.59
N ARG A 446 2.07 28.67 -19.42
CA ARG A 446 1.40 29.40 -18.32
C ARG A 446 1.77 28.78 -16.97
N ILE A 447 1.77 27.45 -16.92
CA ILE A 447 2.19 26.70 -15.75
C ILE A 447 3.69 26.91 -15.49
N SER A 448 4.55 26.95 -16.50
CA SER A 448 5.99 27.24 -16.29
C SER A 448 6.23 28.64 -15.69
N PHE A 449 5.49 29.67 -16.12
CA PHE A 449 5.55 30.99 -15.45
C PHE A 449 5.07 30.93 -14.00
N LEU A 450 3.98 30.19 -13.73
CA LEU A 450 3.47 30.01 -12.38
C LEU A 450 4.49 29.28 -11.48
N LEU A 451 5.10 28.20 -11.98
CA LEU A 451 6.14 27.46 -11.27
C LEU A 451 7.36 28.34 -11.00
N LEU A 452 7.78 29.16 -11.97
CA LEU A 452 8.88 30.10 -11.79
C LEU A 452 8.54 31.14 -10.71
N ALA A 453 7.32 31.66 -10.71
CA ALA A 453 6.87 32.61 -9.69
C ALA A 453 6.85 32.00 -8.28
N VAL A 454 6.37 30.76 -8.14
CA VAL A 454 6.39 30.03 -6.86
C VAL A 454 7.83 29.81 -6.39
N VAL A 455 8.72 29.34 -7.27
CA VAL A 455 10.13 29.14 -6.93
C VAL A 455 10.81 30.47 -6.60
N ALA A 456 10.49 31.56 -7.30
CA ALA A 456 11.01 32.89 -7.01
C ALA A 456 10.61 33.39 -5.62
N LEU A 457 9.36 33.16 -5.20
CA LEU A 457 8.91 33.48 -3.83
C LEU A 457 9.69 32.70 -2.77
N LEU A 458 10.01 31.44 -3.07
CA LEU A 458 10.74 30.55 -2.15
C LEU A 458 12.25 30.76 -2.20
N ALA A 459 12.80 31.32 -3.29
CA ALA A 459 14.24 31.39 -3.54
C ALA A 459 15.01 32.10 -2.42
N HIS A 460 14.41 33.12 -1.79
CA HIS A 460 15.04 33.86 -0.70
C HIS A 460 15.21 33.01 0.58
N ASN A 461 14.29 32.08 0.86
CA ASN A 461 14.39 31.16 2.01
C ASN A 461 15.55 30.17 1.87
N PHE A 462 16.02 29.97 0.63
CA PHE A 462 17.13 29.10 0.31
C PHE A 462 18.36 29.87 -0.18
N ALA A 463 18.43 31.19 0.06
CA ALA A 463 19.59 32.00 -0.28
C ALA A 463 20.84 31.47 0.45
N GLY A 464 21.95 31.41 -0.26
CA GLY A 464 23.15 30.78 0.28
C GLY A 464 24.40 31.01 -0.56
N ASP A 465 25.42 30.22 -0.26
CA ASP A 465 26.70 30.25 -0.96
C ASP A 465 26.58 29.78 -2.42
N ARG A 466 27.70 29.82 -3.16
CA ARG A 466 27.72 29.40 -4.57
C ARG A 466 27.23 27.96 -4.76
N SER A 467 27.58 27.06 -3.84
CA SER A 467 27.20 25.64 -3.90
C SER A 467 25.69 25.46 -3.74
N GLN A 468 25.08 26.12 -2.75
CA GLN A 468 23.64 26.07 -2.52
C GLN A 468 22.85 26.67 -3.69
N ARG A 469 23.33 27.78 -4.25
CA ARG A 469 22.70 28.39 -5.44
C ARG A 469 22.77 27.47 -6.65
N LEU A 470 23.90 26.82 -6.90
CA LEU A 470 24.03 25.85 -8.00
C LEU A 470 23.07 24.66 -7.82
N LYS A 471 22.88 24.18 -6.59
CA LYS A 471 21.91 23.11 -6.30
C LYS A 471 20.48 23.53 -6.60
N LEU A 472 20.08 24.77 -6.27
CA LEU A 472 18.74 25.29 -6.59
C LEU A 472 18.53 25.43 -8.11
N VAL A 473 19.53 25.93 -8.83
CA VAL A 473 19.46 26.02 -10.30
C VAL A 473 19.40 24.64 -10.93
N ALA A 474 20.20 23.69 -10.46
CA ALA A 474 20.16 22.31 -10.94
C ALA A 474 18.80 21.66 -10.66
N ALA A 475 18.22 21.89 -9.47
CA ALA A 475 16.87 21.42 -9.14
C ALA A 475 15.82 22.04 -10.07
N TRP A 476 15.88 23.36 -10.32
CA TRP A 476 14.98 24.04 -11.26
C TRP A 476 15.06 23.46 -12.68
N VAL A 477 16.27 23.31 -13.21
CA VAL A 477 16.50 22.76 -14.55
C VAL A 477 15.95 21.33 -14.65
N ALA A 478 16.22 20.50 -13.63
CA ALA A 478 15.66 19.14 -13.58
C ALA A 478 14.13 19.14 -13.52
N THR A 479 13.53 20.02 -12.70
CA THR A 479 12.06 20.17 -12.63
C THR A 479 11.48 20.60 -13.97
N MET A 480 12.08 21.57 -14.67
CA MET A 480 11.60 22.00 -15.99
C MET A 480 11.74 20.90 -17.04
N ALA A 481 12.85 20.17 -17.06
CA ALA A 481 13.03 19.04 -17.98
C ALA A 481 11.96 17.97 -17.76
N VAL A 482 11.74 17.56 -16.51
CA VAL A 482 10.72 16.56 -16.15
C VAL A 482 9.31 17.06 -16.43
N PHE A 483 8.99 18.29 -16.02
CA PHE A 483 7.66 18.88 -16.22
C PHE A 483 7.30 18.97 -17.69
N HIS A 484 8.18 19.54 -18.52
CA HIS A 484 7.92 19.67 -19.95
C HIS A 484 7.81 18.31 -20.63
N TRP A 485 8.71 17.38 -20.31
CA TRP A 485 8.63 16.01 -20.83
C TRP A 485 7.31 15.33 -20.46
N LEU A 486 6.89 15.37 -19.19
CA LEU A 486 5.63 14.78 -18.75
C LEU A 486 4.43 15.43 -19.45
N VAL A 487 4.41 16.76 -19.58
CA VAL A 487 3.30 17.46 -20.24
C VAL A 487 3.22 17.12 -21.73
N THR A 488 4.35 16.89 -22.39
CA THR A 488 4.36 16.36 -23.76
C THR A 488 3.72 14.97 -23.81
N LEU A 489 4.10 14.04 -22.92
CA LEU A 489 3.50 12.70 -22.87
C LEU A 489 1.98 12.73 -22.58
N VAL A 490 1.55 13.62 -21.69
CA VAL A 490 0.14 13.77 -21.30
C VAL A 490 -0.71 14.33 -22.44
N ASN A 491 -0.17 15.23 -23.27
CA ASN A 491 -0.93 15.84 -24.36
C ASN A 491 -0.85 15.08 -25.68
N SER A 492 0.05 14.10 -25.79
CA SER A 492 0.18 13.28 -26.99
C SER A 492 -0.96 12.26 -27.09
N PRO A 493 -1.46 11.91 -28.28
CA PRO A 493 -2.41 10.82 -28.46
C PRO A 493 -1.87 9.48 -27.93
N SER A 494 -2.76 8.53 -27.64
CA SER A 494 -2.41 7.15 -27.25
C SER A 494 -2.36 6.29 -28.51
N THR A 495 -1.33 5.44 -28.67
CA THR A 495 -1.32 4.40 -29.72
C THR A 495 -2.16 3.18 -29.34
N VAL A 496 -2.52 3.04 -28.06
CA VAL A 496 -3.31 1.91 -27.57
C VAL A 496 -4.80 2.16 -27.83
N ASP A 497 -5.38 1.34 -28.70
CA ASP A 497 -6.82 1.31 -28.96
C ASP A 497 -7.54 0.68 -27.77
N THR A 498 -8.31 1.49 -27.03
CA THR A 498 -9.17 0.99 -25.96
C THR A 498 -10.64 1.07 -26.39
N PRO A 499 -11.48 0.07 -26.02
CA PRO A 499 -12.91 0.06 -26.39
C PRO A 499 -13.75 1.21 -25.83
N THR A 500 -13.18 2.06 -24.98
CA THR A 500 -13.85 3.18 -24.33
C THR A 500 -13.04 4.45 -24.51
N ASP A 501 -13.69 5.56 -24.88
CA ASP A 501 -13.07 6.90 -24.95
C ASP A 501 -12.63 7.47 -23.58
N ALA A 502 -12.79 6.69 -22.51
CA ALA A 502 -12.43 7.09 -21.16
C ALA A 502 -10.91 7.25 -21.03
N LEU A 503 -10.47 8.49 -20.77
CA LEU A 503 -9.07 8.91 -20.62
C LEU A 503 -8.26 8.06 -19.60
N ILE A 504 -8.94 7.39 -18.66
CA ILE A 504 -8.35 6.57 -17.60
C ILE A 504 -9.25 5.34 -17.32
N GLY A 505 -8.79 4.12 -17.65
CA GLY A 505 -9.49 2.86 -17.34
C GLY A 505 -9.34 2.42 -15.87
N GLY A 506 -10.03 1.35 -15.47
CA GLY A 506 -10.13 0.89 -14.06
C GLY A 506 -8.79 0.64 -13.32
N PHE A 507 -7.84 -0.06 -13.94
CA PHE A 507 -6.50 -0.26 -13.34
C PHE A 507 -5.72 1.05 -13.21
N GLY A 508 -5.79 1.89 -14.24
CA GLY A 508 -5.16 3.21 -14.26
C GLY A 508 -5.71 4.11 -13.16
N ILE A 509 -7.04 4.17 -13.00
CA ILE A 509 -7.70 4.89 -11.90
C ILE A 509 -7.27 4.32 -10.56
N THR A 510 -7.29 2.99 -10.38
CA THR A 510 -6.93 2.36 -9.10
C THR A 510 -5.48 2.64 -8.73
N LEU A 511 -4.55 2.55 -9.69
CA LEU A 511 -3.14 2.85 -9.48
C LEU A 511 -2.92 4.33 -9.19
N ILE A 512 -3.55 5.23 -9.95
CA ILE A 512 -3.51 6.67 -9.72
C ILE A 512 -4.07 6.99 -8.34
N VAL A 513 -5.30 6.56 -8.02
CA VAL A 513 -5.93 6.80 -6.72
C VAL A 513 -5.07 6.22 -5.59
N ALA A 514 -4.59 4.98 -5.69
CA ALA A 514 -3.77 4.38 -4.66
C ALA A 514 -2.46 5.15 -4.45
N VAL A 515 -1.75 5.51 -5.53
CA VAL A 515 -0.47 6.22 -5.43
C VAL A 515 -0.66 7.67 -5.00
N PHE A 516 -1.65 8.40 -5.52
CA PHE A 516 -1.95 9.76 -5.07
C PHE A 516 -2.44 9.77 -3.62
N THR A 517 -3.27 8.79 -3.22
CA THR A 517 -3.66 8.64 -1.81
C THR A 517 -2.43 8.39 -0.94
N LEU A 518 -1.48 7.54 -1.39
CA LEU A 518 -0.23 7.27 -0.68
C LEU A 518 0.67 8.52 -0.57
N LEU A 519 0.86 9.23 -1.70
CA LEU A 519 1.69 10.42 -1.80
C LEU A 519 1.11 11.60 -1.01
N LEU A 520 -0.21 11.75 -0.97
CA LEU A 520 -0.90 12.80 -0.21
C LEU A 520 -1.06 12.45 1.28
N ALA A 521 -1.19 11.17 1.62
CA ALA A 521 -1.25 10.72 3.01
C ALA A 521 0.06 10.94 3.77
N PHE A 522 1.21 10.96 3.07
CA PHE A 522 2.50 11.15 3.72
C PHE A 522 2.72 12.57 4.28
N PRO A 523 2.52 13.68 3.53
CA PRO A 523 2.56 15.03 4.07
C PRO A 523 1.50 15.27 5.14
N MET A 524 0.27 14.76 4.95
CA MET A 524 -0.79 14.86 5.96
C MET A 524 -0.44 14.13 7.25
N GLY A 525 0.14 12.92 7.15
CA GLY A 525 0.60 12.16 8.31
C GLY A 525 1.74 12.85 9.06
N VAL A 526 2.62 13.59 8.36
CA VAL A 526 3.66 14.41 8.99
C VAL A 526 3.07 15.68 9.62
N LEU A 527 2.11 16.34 8.97
CA LEU A 527 1.42 17.52 9.50
C LEU A 527 0.55 17.23 10.71
N LEU A 528 0.02 16.01 10.83
CA LEU A 528 -0.74 15.55 12.00
C LEU A 528 0.15 15.02 13.14
N ALA A 529 1.44 14.78 12.86
CA ALA A 529 2.42 14.31 13.85
C ALA A 529 3.28 15.44 14.43
N LEU A 530 3.30 16.60 13.78
CA LEU A 530 3.76 17.90 14.32
C LEU A 530 2.62 18.54 15.11
#